data_AF-A0A1H1BVA6-F1
#
_entry.id   AF-A0A1H1BVA6-F1
#
_cell.length_a   1.000
_cell.length_b   1.000
_cell.length_c   1.000
_cell.angle_alpha   90.00
_cell.angle_beta   90.00
_cell.angle_gamma   90.00
#
_symmetry.space_group_name_H-M   'P 1'
#
loop_
_entity.id
_entity.type
_entity.pdbx_description
1 polymer ?
#
loop_
_entity_poly.entity_id
_entity_poly.type
_entity_poly.pdbx_seq_one_letter_code
_entity_poly.pdbx_strand_id
1 'polypeptide(L)' 'MEWNLRTFVRLFLLVGGVALFVTGAVGSDTLDVVLGVVAATLGAVGLLSEWNDTAN' A
#
# COMPACT_ATOMS: atom_id res chain seq x y z
N MET A 1 6.55 -9.90 13.93
CA MET A 1 6.13 -8.53 13.55
C MET A 1 6.54 -7.60 14.67
N GLU A 2 7.76 -7.09 14.58
CA GLU A 2 8.17 -5.94 15.38
C GLU A 2 7.46 -4.72 14.80
N TRP A 3 6.60 -4.05 15.57
CA TRP A 3 5.88 -2.87 15.13
C TRP A 3 6.84 -1.68 14.98
N ASN A 4 7.59 -1.69 13.87
CA ASN A 4 8.58 -0.69 13.54
C ASN A 4 7.95 0.43 12.70
N LEU A 5 8.59 1.61 12.68
CA LEU A 5 8.16 2.75 11.87
C LEU A 5 8.00 2.37 10.38
N ARG A 6 8.84 1.43 9.89
CA ARG A 6 8.75 0.87 8.53
C ARG A 6 7.41 0.17 8.25
N THR A 7 6.92 -0.62 9.20
CA THR A 7 5.64 -1.34 9.10
C THR A 7 4.48 -0.35 9.00
N PHE A 8 4.53 0.74 9.79
CA PHE A 8 3.54 1.83 9.71
C PHE A 8 3.54 2.53 8.36
N VAL A 9 4.71 2.83 7.78
CA VAL A 9 4.80 3.44 6.45
C VAL A 9 4.25 2.49 5.38
N ARG A 10 4.52 1.20 5.47
CA ARG A 10 3.99 0.18 4.53
C ARG A 10 2.48 0.05 4.61
N LEU A 11 1.91 0.02 5.83
CA LEU A 11 0.47 0.05 6.04
C LEU A 11 -0.16 1.35 5.53
N PHE A 12 0.50 2.48 5.76
CA PHE A 12 0.03 3.77 5.24
C PHE A 12 0.02 3.80 3.71
N LEU A 13 1.07 3.29 3.05
CA LEU A 13 1.12 3.16 1.60
C LEU A 13 0.04 2.21 1.07
N LEU A 14 -0.20 1.10 1.76
CA LEU A 14 -1.26 0.15 1.40
C LEU A 14 -2.65 0.79 1.51
N VAL A 15 -2.99 1.30 2.70
CA VAL A 15 -4.33 1.86 2.99
C VAL A 15 -4.55 3.15 2.19
N GLY A 16 -3.55 4.03 2.15
CA GLY A 16 -3.58 5.26 1.36
C GLY A 16 -3.69 4.99 -0.14
N GLY A 17 -2.94 4.01 -0.66
CA GLY A 17 -3.01 3.60 -2.06
C GLY A 17 -4.38 3.04 -2.44
N VAL A 18 -4.97 2.19 -1.58
CA VAL A 18 -6.34 1.68 -1.78
C VAL A 18 -7.37 2.81 -1.75
N ALA A 19 -7.28 3.72 -0.78
CA ALA A 19 -8.18 4.85 -0.69
C ALA A 19 -8.09 5.74 -1.96
N LEU A 20 -6.88 6.03 -2.41
CA LEU A 20 -6.62 6.87 -3.58
C LEU A 20 -7.08 6.20 -4.88
N PHE A 21 -6.90 4.88 -4.99
CA PHE A 21 -7.45 4.08 -6.09
C PHE A 21 -8.97 4.16 -6.13
N VAL A 22 -9.64 3.99 -4.99
CA VAL A 22 -11.10 4.06 -4.90
C VAL A 22 -11.61 5.46 -5.24
N THR A 23 -10.96 6.53 -4.76
CA THR A 23 -11.35 7.90 -5.10
C THR A 23 -11.14 8.20 -6.58
N GLY A 24 -10.02 7.77 -7.17
CA GLY A 24 -9.77 7.91 -8.60
C GLY A 24 -10.78 7.14 -9.45
N ALA A 25 -11.14 5.92 -9.04
CA ALA A 25 -12.13 5.10 -9.73
C ALA A 25 -13.53 5.73 -9.71
N VAL A 26 -13.92 6.35 -8.59
CA VAL A 26 -15.19 7.08 -8.46
C VAL A 26 -15.15 8.40 -9.26
N GLY A 27 -14.02 9.11 -9.23
CA GLY A 27 -13.82 10.38 -9.94
C GLY A 27 -13.56 10.25 -11.43
N SER A 28 -13.38 9.02 -11.95
CA SER A 28 -12.93 8.74 -13.33
C SER A 28 -11.56 9.36 -13.68
N ASP A 29 -10.75 9.69 -12.66
CA ASP A 29 -9.42 10.26 -12.85
C ASP A 29 -8.40 9.11 -12.97
N THR A 30 -7.89 8.93 -14.19
CA THR A 30 -7.00 7.82 -14.52
C THR A 30 -5.67 7.93 -13.79
N LEU A 31 -5.22 9.15 -13.47
CA LEU A 31 -3.93 9.39 -12.84
C LEU A 31 -3.97 8.93 -11.37
N ASP A 32 -5.04 9.27 -10.65
CA ASP A 32 -5.28 8.83 -9.28
C ASP A 32 -5.43 7.30 -9.19
N VAL A 33 -6.14 6.69 -10.14
CA VAL A 33 -6.25 5.23 -10.22
C VAL A 33 -4.86 4.59 -10.32
N VAL A 34 -4.01 5.06 -11.24
CA VAL A 34 -2.66 4.49 -11.43
C VAL A 34 -1.80 4.70 -10.19
N LEU A 35 -1.78 5.90 -9.61
CA LEU A 35 -1.01 6.20 -8.39
C LEU A 35 -1.48 5.35 -7.21
N GLY A 36 -2.79 5.16 -7.05
CA GLY A 36 -3.38 4.31 -6.04
C GLY A 36 -2.94 2.85 -6.17
N VAL A 37 -2.99 2.28 -7.38
CA VAL A 37 -2.52 0.91 -7.64
C VAL A 37 -1.03 0.75 -7.30
N VAL A 38 -0.19 1.69 -7.73
CA VAL A 38 1.26 1.65 -7.46
C VAL A 38 1.54 1.74 -5.96
N ALA A 39 0.90 2.66 -5.25
CA ALA A 39 1.05 2.80 -3.81
C ALA A 39 0.57 1.54 -3.06
N ALA A 40 -0.59 0.99 -3.46
CA ALA A 40 -1.14 -0.22 -2.85
C ALA A 40 -0.23 -1.44 -3.06
N THR A 41 0.29 -1.63 -4.28
CA THR A 41 1.22 -2.73 -4.58
C THR A 41 2.54 -2.60 -3.82
N LEU A 42 3.13 -1.41 -3.74
CA LEU A 42 4.35 -1.18 -2.94
C LEU A 42 4.12 -1.43 -1.44
N GLY A 43 2.98 -0.99 -0.90
CA GLY A 43 2.58 -1.28 0.47
C GLY A 43 2.41 -2.77 0.72
N ALA A 44 1.70 -3.47 -0.17
CA ALA A 44 1.42 -4.90 -0.06
C ALA A 44 2.69 -5.75 -0.15
N VAL A 45 3.54 -5.50 -1.15
CA VAL A 45 4.81 -6.21 -1.33
C VAL A 45 5.76 -5.94 -0.15
N GLY A 46 5.81 -4.69 0.32
CA GLY A 46 6.60 -4.35 1.51
C GLY A 46 6.15 -5.10 2.76
N LEU A 47 4.84 -5.24 2.95
CA LEU A 47 4.27 -5.98 4.09
C LEU A 47 4.50 -7.49 3.96
N LEU A 48 4.30 -8.05 2.76
CA LEU A 48 4.53 -9.47 2.46
C LEU A 48 6.00 -9.86 2.67
N SER A 49 6.95 -9.04 2.22
CA SER A 49 8.37 -9.26 2.45
C SER A 49 8.70 -9.29 3.95
N GLU A 50 8.16 -8.35 4.73
CA GLU A 50 8.37 -8.31 6.19
C GLU A 50 7.80 -9.55 6.88
N TRP A 51 6.66 -10.02 6.39
CA TRP A 51 6.01 -11.19 6.94
C TRP A 51 6.80 -12.47 6.64
N ASN A 52 7.38 -12.56 5.44
CA ASN A 52 8.23 -13.68 5.04
C ASN A 52 9.58 -13.69 5.77
N ASP A 53 10.16 -12.52 6.04
CA ASP A 53 11.36 -12.38 6.86
C ASP A 53 11.10 -12.72 8.34
N THR A 54 9.90 -12.45 8.85
CA THR A 54 9.49 -12.85 10.22
C THR A 54 9.22 -14.36 10.33
N ALA A 55 8.81 -14.99 9.24
CA ALA A 55 8.41 -16.41 9.21
C ALA A 55 9.59 -17.39 9.06
N ASN A 56 10.77 -16.91 8.67
CA ASN A 56 12.03 -17.67 8.65
C ASN A 56 12.84 -17.44 9.92
#